data_AF-A0A6L9EKF2-F1
#
_entry.id   AF-A0A6L9EKF2-F1
#
_cell.length_a   1.000
_cell.length_b   1.000
_cell.length_c   1.000
_cell.angle_alpha   90.00
_cell.angle_beta   90.00
_cell.angle_gamma   90.00
#
_symmetry.space_group_name_H-M   'P 1'
#
loop_
_entity.id
_entity.type
_entity.pdbx_description
1 polymer ?
#
loop_
_entity_poly.entity_id
_entity_poly.type
_entity_poly.pdbx_seq_one_letter_code
_entity_poly.pdbx_strand_id
1 'polypeptide(L)'
;MLSKYFVLSIFFCIIIAFFIPQLGLQYYEGEKLLRGVYNHKNILGRNMVLASIILLNFSYNYSKYWLGKLYKISGYLAIVLVICSKSFTSIILLSLFIILNRFIKVKRKKKWRFNKIIYGAIILANTLICIISTSNIVSILESIKVGSKDLTFSGRIFIWKFSLEYIKQKPFLGYGLNAFWSYINYKKTFFSLYGFSVSHSHNGYINLILDGGIIMFALIMLLIIKIMEFYKNKISDLYSLTIVISLGYILSENLFESCLVNSSTYIFWVVISYYYCLYKEE
;
A
#
# COMPACT_ATOMS: atom_id res chain seq x y z
N MET A 1 6.24 2.66 19.02
CA MET A 1 4.89 3.21 18.75
C MET A 1 4.11 2.37 17.73
N LEU A 2 4.59 2.22 16.49
CA LEU A 2 3.91 1.43 15.44
C LEU A 2 3.55 0.00 15.83
N SER A 3 4.45 -0.74 16.49
CA SER A 3 4.18 -2.12 16.92
C SER A 3 2.94 -2.21 17.82
N LYS A 4 2.83 -1.31 18.81
CA LYS A 4 1.67 -1.26 19.72
C LYS A 4 0.39 -0.88 18.97
N TYR A 5 0.46 0.10 18.07
CA TYR A 5 -0.66 0.47 17.20
C TYR A 5 -1.17 -0.74 16.41
N PHE A 6 -0.28 -1.50 15.76
CA PHE A 6 -0.69 -2.65 14.97
C PHE A 6 -1.25 -3.80 15.82
N VAL A 7 -0.69 -4.07 17.00
CA VAL A 7 -1.26 -5.07 17.93
C VAL A 7 -2.69 -4.70 18.31
N LEU A 8 -2.93 -3.44 18.68
CA LEU A 8 -4.28 -2.95 19.01
C LEU A 8 -5.21 -2.99 17.79
N SER A 9 -4.74 -2.57 16.62
CA SER A 9 -5.52 -2.63 15.37
C SER A 9 -5.95 -4.05 15.03
N ILE A 10 -5.06 -5.04 15.15
CA ILE A 10 -5.37 -6.45 14.91
C ILE A 10 -6.42 -6.93 15.91
N PHE A 11 -6.24 -6.62 17.20
CA PHE A 11 -7.18 -6.99 18.26
C PHE A 11 -8.58 -6.43 17.99
N PHE A 12 -8.70 -5.14 17.67
CA PHE A 12 -10.00 -4.53 17.36
C PHE A 12 -10.58 -5.02 16.03
N CYS A 13 -9.77 -5.30 15.01
CA CYS A 13 -10.24 -5.92 13.77
C CYS A 13 -10.94 -7.25 14.05
N ILE A 14 -10.33 -8.09 14.89
CA ILE A 14 -10.90 -9.38 15.29
C ILE A 14 -12.18 -9.18 16.10
N ILE A 15 -12.14 -8.33 17.14
CA ILE A 15 -13.33 -8.07 17.98
C ILE A 15 -14.50 -7.57 17.15
N ILE A 16 -14.30 -6.55 16.32
CA ILE A 16 -15.39 -5.98 15.53
C ILE A 16 -15.89 -7.01 14.52
N ALA A 17 -15.03 -7.82 13.91
CA ALA A 17 -15.45 -8.87 12.98
C ALA A 17 -16.40 -9.89 13.63
N PHE A 18 -16.12 -10.30 14.86
CA PHE A 18 -16.91 -11.32 15.57
C PHE A 18 -18.12 -10.75 16.30
N PHE A 19 -17.95 -9.64 17.03
CA PHE A 19 -18.98 -9.10 17.92
C PHE A 19 -19.85 -8.03 17.26
N ILE A 20 -19.35 -7.32 16.24
CA ILE A 20 -20.10 -6.28 15.53
C ILE A 20 -19.92 -6.43 14.00
N PRO A 21 -20.38 -7.55 13.40
CA PRO A 21 -20.10 -7.86 11.99
C PRO A 21 -20.60 -6.80 11.02
N GLN A 22 -21.65 -6.05 11.39
CA GLN A 22 -22.19 -4.93 10.62
C GLN A 22 -21.16 -3.82 10.38
N LEU A 23 -20.25 -3.60 11.33
CA LEU A 23 -19.14 -2.64 11.18
C LEU A 23 -17.91 -3.31 10.55
N GLY A 24 -17.61 -4.54 10.96
CA GLY A 24 -16.38 -5.25 10.57
C GLY A 24 -16.38 -5.84 9.17
N LEU A 25 -17.55 -6.06 8.58
CA LEU A 25 -17.70 -6.62 7.23
C LEU A 25 -18.18 -5.55 6.24
N GLN A 26 -17.77 -5.72 4.99
CA GLN A 26 -18.16 -4.91 3.84
C GLN A 26 -18.76 -5.82 2.77
N TYR A 27 -19.88 -5.41 2.18
CA TYR A 27 -20.38 -6.06 0.97
C TYR A 27 -19.62 -5.53 -0.25
N TYR A 28 -19.00 -6.42 -1.02
CA TYR A 28 -18.19 -6.07 -2.17
C TYR A 28 -18.27 -7.19 -3.21
N GLU A 29 -18.68 -6.87 -4.44
CA GLU A 29 -18.81 -7.83 -5.55
C GLU A 29 -19.60 -9.10 -5.20
N GLY A 30 -20.71 -8.96 -4.48
CA GLY A 30 -21.59 -10.09 -4.14
C GLY A 30 -21.23 -10.84 -2.85
N GLU A 31 -20.07 -10.55 -2.26
CA GLU A 31 -19.56 -11.24 -1.07
C GLU A 31 -19.41 -10.32 0.15
N LYS A 32 -19.54 -10.88 1.35
CA LYS A 32 -19.18 -10.21 2.61
C LYS A 32 -17.70 -10.41 2.90
N LEU A 33 -16.93 -9.33 2.83
CA LEU A 33 -15.48 -9.34 3.02
C LEU A 33 -15.07 -8.59 4.28
N LEU A 34 -13.97 -9.00 4.89
CA LEU A 34 -13.48 -8.40 6.12
C LEU A 34 -12.83 -7.04 5.84
N ARG A 35 -13.29 -6.00 6.55
CA ARG A 35 -12.63 -4.66 6.59
C ARG A 35 -12.15 -4.26 8.00
N GLY A 36 -12.65 -4.91 9.05
CA GLY A 36 -12.22 -4.67 10.43
C GLY A 36 -12.48 -3.21 10.87
N VAL A 37 -11.51 -2.59 11.55
CA VAL A 37 -11.58 -1.16 11.95
C VAL A 37 -11.41 -0.18 10.79
N TYR A 38 -11.09 -0.67 9.59
CA TYR A 38 -10.81 0.16 8.43
C TYR A 38 -12.05 0.37 7.57
N ASN A 39 -12.07 1.46 6.81
CA ASN A 39 -13.22 1.80 5.98
C ASN A 39 -13.42 0.88 4.77
N HIS A 40 -12.37 0.16 4.34
CA HIS A 40 -12.41 -0.68 3.15
C HIS A 40 -11.53 -1.94 3.27
N LYS A 41 -11.94 -3.05 2.64
CA LYS A 41 -11.18 -4.32 2.65
C LYS A 41 -9.72 -4.19 2.19
N ASN A 42 -9.46 -3.39 1.15
CA ASN A 42 -8.10 -3.19 0.64
C ASN A 42 -7.23 -2.41 1.63
N ILE A 43 -7.84 -1.49 2.41
CA ILE A 43 -7.14 -0.74 3.45
C ILE A 43 -6.77 -1.67 4.61
N LEU A 44 -7.65 -2.62 4.98
CA LEU A 44 -7.31 -3.67 5.93
C LEU A 44 -6.12 -4.49 5.44
N GLY A 45 -6.21 -5.04 4.22
CA GLY A 45 -5.15 -5.84 3.60
C GLY A 45 -3.81 -5.11 3.66
N ARG A 46 -3.79 -3.84 3.23
CA ARG A 46 -2.59 -2.98 3.30
C ARG A 46 -1.94 -2.95 4.66
N ASN A 47 -2.73 -2.53 5.65
CA ASN A 47 -2.22 -2.28 6.98
C ASN A 47 -1.78 -3.58 7.64
N MET A 48 -2.42 -4.70 7.33
CA MET A 48 -2.02 -6.01 7.86
C MET A 48 -0.72 -6.53 7.23
N VAL A 49 -0.40 -6.18 5.97
CA VAL A 49 0.94 -6.46 5.41
C VAL A 49 2.01 -5.67 6.16
N LEU A 50 1.83 -4.36 6.34
CA LEU A 50 2.75 -3.52 7.14
C LEU A 50 2.90 -4.05 8.57
N ALA A 51 1.79 -4.39 9.22
CA ALA A 51 1.76 -4.97 10.56
C ALA A 51 2.62 -6.24 10.62
N SER A 52 2.44 -7.16 9.66
CA SER A 52 3.18 -8.42 9.62
C SER A 52 4.70 -8.18 9.51
N ILE A 53 5.13 -7.28 8.61
CA ILE A 53 6.55 -6.96 8.39
C ILE A 53 7.15 -6.39 9.69
N ILE A 54 6.50 -5.40 10.28
CA ILE A 54 6.99 -4.68 11.46
C ILE A 54 7.00 -5.60 12.69
N LEU A 55 5.90 -6.28 12.98
CA LEU A 55 5.75 -7.11 14.18
C LEU A 55 6.66 -8.34 14.14
N LEU A 56 6.79 -9.01 12.99
CA LEU A 56 7.69 -10.17 12.86
C LEU A 56 9.16 -9.76 12.97
N ASN A 57 9.55 -8.59 12.47
CA ASN A 57 10.92 -8.08 12.67
C ASN A 57 11.17 -7.70 14.13
N PHE A 58 10.26 -6.97 14.75
CA PHE A 58 10.41 -6.56 16.15
C PHE A 58 10.39 -7.75 17.11
N SER A 59 9.63 -8.81 16.80
CA SER A 59 9.62 -10.03 17.62
C SER A 59 11.00 -10.64 17.83
N TYR A 60 11.93 -10.43 16.89
CA TYR A 60 13.31 -10.92 17.01
C TYR A 60 14.12 -10.15 18.06
N ASN A 61 14.02 -8.81 18.05
CA ASN A 61 14.70 -7.95 19.03
C ASN A 61 14.17 -8.16 20.45
N TYR A 62 12.87 -8.45 20.59
CA TYR A 62 12.23 -8.69 21.88
C TYR A 62 12.09 -10.18 22.23
N SER A 63 12.83 -11.07 21.56
CA SER A 63 12.65 -12.53 21.67
C SER A 63 12.80 -13.09 23.09
N LYS A 64 13.57 -12.43 23.96
CA LYS A 64 13.74 -12.79 25.38
C LYS A 64 12.58 -12.35 26.28
N TYR A 65 11.68 -11.51 25.79
CA TYR A 65 10.59 -10.91 26.55
C TYR A 65 9.23 -11.44 26.09
N TRP A 66 8.23 -11.41 26.97
CA TRP A 66 6.86 -11.78 26.63
C TRP A 66 6.31 -10.94 25.45
N LEU A 67 6.74 -9.67 25.33
CA LEU A 67 6.41 -8.80 24.21
C LEU A 67 6.86 -9.39 22.86
N GLY A 68 8.00 -10.09 22.80
CA GLY A 68 8.45 -10.75 21.58
C GLY A 68 7.48 -11.83 21.12
N LYS A 69 6.96 -12.63 22.07
CA LYS A 69 5.94 -13.65 21.79
C LYS A 69 4.62 -13.01 21.34
N LEU A 70 4.18 -11.93 21.99
CA LEU A 70 3.01 -11.16 21.59
C LEU A 70 3.15 -10.64 20.15
N TYR A 71 4.25 -9.96 19.83
CA TYR A 71 4.50 -9.44 18.48
C TYR A 71 4.56 -10.55 17.43
N LYS A 72 5.15 -11.70 17.77
CA LYS A 72 5.19 -12.85 16.86
C LYS A 72 3.78 -13.37 16.55
N ILE A 73 2.96 -13.59 17.58
CA ILE A 73 1.57 -14.06 17.42
C ILE A 73 0.75 -13.05 16.63
N SER A 74 0.79 -11.77 17.01
CA SER A 74 0.09 -10.70 16.29
C SER A 74 0.58 -10.58 14.84
N GLY A 75 1.87 -10.75 14.58
CA GLY A 75 2.42 -10.75 13.21
C GLY A 75 1.84 -11.86 12.33
N TYR A 76 1.63 -13.06 12.88
CA TYR A 76 0.96 -14.15 12.15
C TYR A 76 -0.54 -13.92 12.00
N LEU A 77 -1.22 -13.37 13.02
CA LEU A 77 -2.63 -12.99 12.90
C LEU A 77 -2.83 -11.93 11.82
N ALA A 78 -1.90 -10.98 11.67
CA ALA A 78 -1.93 -10.02 10.58
C ALA A 78 -1.90 -10.71 9.21
N ILE A 79 -1.05 -11.73 9.02
CA ILE A 79 -1.01 -12.52 7.78
C ILE A 79 -2.37 -13.18 7.49
N VAL A 80 -3.01 -13.75 8.51
CA VAL A 80 -4.36 -14.34 8.38
C VAL A 80 -5.36 -13.27 7.94
N LEU A 81 -5.33 -12.08 8.57
CA LEU A 81 -6.22 -10.98 8.21
C LEU A 81 -5.98 -10.44 6.79
N VAL A 82 -4.74 -10.49 6.26
CA VAL A 82 -4.48 -10.19 4.84
C VAL A 82 -5.24 -11.15 3.94
N ILE A 83 -5.21 -12.45 4.23
CA ILE A 83 -5.92 -13.47 3.46
C ILE A 83 -7.43 -13.25 3.55
N CYS A 84 -7.95 -13.01 4.76
CA CYS A 84 -9.38 -12.73 5.00
C CYS A 84 -9.87 -11.44 4.30
N SER A 85 -9.00 -10.45 4.07
CA SER A 85 -9.36 -9.22 3.35
C SER A 85 -9.66 -9.47 1.86
N LYS A 86 -9.23 -10.61 1.30
CA LYS A 86 -9.21 -10.91 -0.13
C LYS A 86 -8.69 -9.74 -0.98
N SER A 87 -7.72 -8.98 -0.45
CA SER A 87 -7.03 -7.94 -1.20
C SER A 87 -5.91 -8.59 -2.02
N PHE A 88 -6.17 -8.75 -3.31
CA PHE A 88 -5.26 -9.44 -4.23
C PHE A 88 -3.87 -8.79 -4.28
N THR A 89 -3.80 -7.46 -4.36
CA THR A 89 -2.55 -6.68 -4.29
C THR A 89 -1.80 -6.95 -2.99
N SER A 90 -2.50 -6.95 -1.85
CA SER A 90 -1.90 -7.20 -0.53
C SER A 90 -1.36 -8.62 -0.40
N ILE A 91 -2.08 -9.63 -0.91
CA ILE A 91 -1.66 -11.04 -0.84
C ILE A 91 -0.38 -11.28 -1.66
N ILE A 92 -0.31 -10.75 -2.88
CA ILE A 92 0.89 -10.87 -3.73
C ILE A 92 2.07 -10.19 -3.06
N LEU A 93 1.89 -8.92 -2.66
CA LEU A 93 2.97 -8.16 -2.03
C LEU A 93 3.43 -8.79 -0.72
N LEU A 94 2.53 -9.37 0.08
CA LEU A 94 2.88 -10.08 1.30
C LEU A 94 3.87 -11.22 1.02
N SER A 95 3.56 -12.08 0.05
CA SER A 95 4.40 -13.24 -0.29
C SER A 95 5.81 -12.81 -0.70
N LEU A 96 5.91 -11.80 -1.57
CA LEU A 96 7.16 -11.22 -1.99
C LEU A 96 7.97 -10.64 -0.82
N PHE A 97 7.34 -9.83 0.03
CA PHE A 97 8.05 -9.15 1.12
C PHE A 97 8.44 -10.09 2.26
N ILE A 98 7.70 -11.19 2.49
CA ILE A 98 8.13 -12.28 3.38
C ILE A 98 9.39 -12.97 2.83
N ILE A 99 9.41 -13.32 1.54
CA ILE A 99 10.57 -13.94 0.87
C ILE A 99 11.78 -13.02 0.97
N LEU A 100 11.60 -11.73 0.64
CA LEU A 100 12.64 -10.71 0.77
C LEU A 100 13.19 -10.63 2.18
N ASN A 101 12.31 -10.48 3.17
CA ASN A 101 12.73 -10.33 4.57
C ASN A 101 13.54 -11.54 5.04
N ARG A 102 13.12 -12.76 4.68
CA ARG A 102 13.85 -13.99 5.02
C ARG A 102 15.20 -14.07 4.28
N PHE A 103 15.22 -13.81 2.98
CA PHE A 103 16.43 -13.87 2.18
C PHE A 103 17.47 -12.84 2.64
N ILE A 104 17.02 -11.63 2.97
CA ILE A 104 17.85 -10.56 3.48
C ILE A 104 18.42 -10.92 4.85
N LYS A 105 17.62 -11.43 5.79
CA LYS A 105 18.14 -11.87 7.10
C LYS A 105 19.21 -12.96 6.98
N VAL A 106 19.05 -13.91 6.04
CA VAL A 106 20.04 -14.97 5.78
C VAL A 106 21.34 -14.39 5.21
N LYS A 107 21.25 -13.52 4.21
CA LYS A 107 22.43 -12.89 3.57
C LYS A 107 23.11 -11.84 4.46
N ARG A 108 22.44 -11.32 5.50
CA ARG A 108 22.99 -10.30 6.43
C ARG A 108 24.24 -10.83 7.10
N LYS A 109 24.29 -12.14 7.33
CA LYS A 109 25.45 -12.86 7.87
C LYS A 109 26.66 -12.92 6.94
N LYS A 110 26.50 -12.64 5.64
CA LYS A 110 27.57 -12.78 4.62
C LYS A 110 27.98 -11.47 3.93
N LYS A 111 27.45 -10.29 4.33
CA LYS A 111 27.74 -8.96 3.72
C LYS A 111 27.62 -8.89 2.17
N TRP A 112 26.73 -9.70 1.57
CA TRP A 112 26.52 -9.69 0.10
C TRP A 112 25.90 -8.38 -0.39
N ARG A 113 25.98 -8.08 -1.70
CA ARG A 113 25.44 -6.86 -2.37
C ARG A 113 23.92 -6.67 -2.21
N PHE A 114 23.52 -6.31 -1.00
CA PHE A 114 22.16 -6.20 -0.47
C PHE A 114 21.21 -5.37 -1.33
N ASN A 115 21.74 -4.27 -1.84
CA ASN A 115 20.98 -3.30 -2.59
C ASN A 115 20.36 -3.91 -3.86
N LYS A 116 21.09 -4.77 -4.57
CA LYS A 116 20.61 -5.37 -5.83
C LYS A 116 19.39 -6.27 -5.64
N ILE A 117 19.30 -6.97 -4.50
CA ILE A 117 18.18 -7.90 -4.22
C ILE A 117 16.91 -7.13 -3.90
N ILE A 118 17.00 -6.09 -3.07
CA ILE A 118 15.86 -5.24 -2.71
C ILE A 118 15.32 -4.58 -3.97
N TYR A 119 16.18 -3.98 -4.80
CA TYR A 119 15.76 -3.38 -6.07
C TYR A 119 15.14 -4.42 -7.01
N GLY A 120 15.77 -5.58 -7.19
CA GLY A 120 15.25 -6.64 -8.06
C GLY A 120 13.87 -7.14 -7.64
N ALA A 121 13.61 -7.22 -6.34
CA ALA A 121 12.33 -7.67 -5.85
C ALA A 121 11.25 -6.59 -5.92
N ILE A 122 11.57 -5.32 -5.68
CA ILE A 122 10.64 -4.20 -5.95
C ILE A 122 10.24 -4.23 -7.43
N ILE A 123 11.22 -4.41 -8.34
CA ILE A 123 10.96 -4.55 -9.78
C ILE A 123 10.04 -5.74 -10.04
N LEU A 124 10.33 -6.92 -9.48
CA LEU A 124 9.50 -8.13 -9.64
C LEU A 124 8.07 -7.94 -9.12
N ALA A 125 7.90 -7.26 -7.98
CA ALA A 125 6.59 -6.91 -7.43
C ALA A 125 5.77 -6.14 -8.45
N ASN A 126 6.39 -5.08 -8.95
CA ASN A 126 5.75 -4.13 -9.84
C ASN A 126 5.44 -4.81 -11.18
N THR A 127 6.32 -5.64 -11.71
CA THR A 127 6.06 -6.38 -12.96
C THR A 127 4.93 -7.38 -12.82
N LEU A 128 4.91 -8.20 -11.76
CA LEU A 128 3.85 -9.19 -11.54
C LEU A 128 2.48 -8.54 -11.39
N ILE A 129 2.38 -7.47 -10.60
CA ILE A 129 1.09 -6.82 -10.39
C ILE A 129 0.67 -6.01 -11.63
N CYS A 130 1.61 -5.39 -12.35
CA CYS A 130 1.32 -4.78 -13.65
C CYS A 130 0.72 -5.81 -14.62
N ILE A 131 1.37 -6.97 -14.80
CA ILE A 131 0.89 -8.05 -15.67
C ILE A 131 -0.55 -8.42 -15.30
N ILE A 132 -0.85 -8.62 -14.01
CA ILE A 132 -2.18 -9.05 -13.57
C ILE A 132 -3.22 -7.93 -13.69
N SER A 133 -2.83 -6.67 -13.44
CA SER A 133 -3.71 -5.51 -13.65
C SER A 133 -4.07 -5.31 -15.12
N THR A 134 -3.23 -5.82 -16.03
CA THR A 134 -3.42 -5.76 -17.49
C THR A 134 -3.93 -7.06 -18.11
N SER A 135 -3.87 -8.21 -17.43
CA SER A 135 -4.19 -9.52 -18.04
C SER A 135 -5.67 -9.71 -18.35
N ASN A 136 -6.54 -8.79 -17.94
CA ASN A 136 -7.94 -8.73 -18.36
C ASN A 136 -8.14 -7.89 -19.65
N ILE A 137 -7.12 -7.78 -20.51
CA ILE A 137 -7.26 -7.15 -21.84
C ILE A 137 -8.22 -7.92 -22.75
N VAL A 138 -8.38 -9.24 -22.57
CA VAL A 138 -9.30 -10.06 -23.40
C VAL A 138 -10.76 -9.62 -23.21
N SER A 139 -11.16 -9.27 -21.99
CA SER A 139 -12.52 -8.82 -21.68
C SER A 139 -12.77 -7.34 -22.02
N ILE A 140 -11.72 -6.54 -22.21
CA ILE A 140 -11.83 -5.18 -22.78
C ILE A 140 -12.23 -5.26 -24.27
N LEU A 141 -11.73 -6.26 -25.00
CA LEU A 141 -12.06 -6.42 -26.42
C LEU A 141 -13.45 -7.03 -26.65
N GLU A 142 -13.95 -7.84 -25.72
CA GLU A 142 -15.31 -8.40 -25.77
C GLU A 142 -16.40 -7.39 -25.34
N SER A 143 -16.14 -6.58 -24.30
CA SER A 143 -17.05 -5.52 -23.83
C SER A 143 -17.21 -4.32 -24.78
N ILE A 144 -16.31 -4.19 -25.77
CA ILE A 144 -16.46 -3.20 -26.86
C ILE A 144 -17.37 -3.73 -27.98
N LYS A 145 -17.50 -5.04 -28.15
CA LYS A 145 -18.27 -5.66 -29.25
C LYS A 145 -19.72 -5.98 -28.89
N VAL A 146 -19.98 -6.23 -27.62
CA VAL A 146 -21.33 -6.44 -27.08
C VAL A 146 -21.56 -5.25 -26.17
N GLY A 147 -22.65 -4.49 -26.32
CA GLY A 147 -23.00 -3.40 -25.40
C GLY A 147 -23.24 -3.83 -23.94
N SER A 148 -22.81 -5.04 -23.56
CA SER A 148 -22.78 -5.55 -22.20
C SER A 148 -21.60 -4.91 -21.45
N LYS A 149 -21.97 -4.11 -20.46
CA LYS A 149 -21.11 -3.44 -19.49
C LYS A 149 -20.47 -4.43 -18.52
N ASP A 150 -19.77 -5.44 -19.02
CA ASP A 150 -19.06 -6.39 -18.16
C ASP A 150 -17.70 -5.81 -17.76
N LEU A 151 -17.77 -5.03 -16.68
CA LEU A 151 -16.68 -4.41 -15.92
C LEU A 151 -15.71 -5.47 -15.40
N THR A 152 -14.76 -5.88 -16.23
CA THR A 152 -13.65 -6.73 -15.80
C THR A 152 -12.48 -5.87 -15.33
N PHE A 153 -11.98 -6.20 -14.13
CA PHE A 153 -10.92 -5.54 -13.37
C PHE A 153 -10.87 -4.00 -13.48
N SER A 154 -11.83 -3.38 -12.78
CA SER A 154 -11.75 -2.05 -12.14
C SER A 154 -11.78 -0.78 -12.99
N GLY A 155 -11.95 -0.84 -14.31
CA GLY A 155 -12.13 0.38 -15.13
C GLY A 155 -10.93 1.36 -15.07
N ARG A 156 -9.76 0.89 -14.61
CA ARG A 156 -8.57 1.72 -14.32
C ARG A 156 -8.05 2.46 -15.53
N ILE A 157 -8.09 1.84 -16.71
CA ILE A 157 -7.67 2.49 -17.96
C ILE A 157 -8.51 3.75 -18.22
N PHE A 158 -9.83 3.68 -18.02
CA PHE A 158 -10.72 4.84 -18.17
C PHE A 158 -10.43 5.91 -17.11
N ILE A 159 -10.23 5.49 -15.86
CA ILE A 159 -9.86 6.39 -14.75
C ILE A 159 -8.55 7.11 -15.04
N TRP A 160 -7.53 6.40 -15.52
CA TRP A 160 -6.21 6.96 -15.81
C TRP A 160 -6.26 7.87 -17.03
N LYS A 161 -6.94 7.47 -18.10
CA LYS A 161 -7.13 8.34 -19.28
C LYS A 161 -7.81 9.65 -18.87
N PHE A 162 -8.90 9.58 -18.12
CA PHE A 162 -9.59 10.75 -17.61
C PHE A 162 -8.67 11.61 -16.72
N SER A 163 -7.98 10.99 -15.77
CA SER A 163 -7.02 11.69 -14.89
C SER A 163 -5.94 12.43 -15.68
N LEU A 164 -5.35 11.78 -16.68
CA LEU A 164 -4.26 12.34 -17.48
C LEU A 164 -4.72 13.54 -18.31
N GLU A 165 -5.95 13.53 -18.85
CA GLU A 165 -6.49 14.70 -19.56
C GLU A 165 -6.65 15.93 -18.66
N TYR A 166 -7.01 15.74 -17.38
CA TYR A 166 -7.06 16.84 -16.43
C TYR A 166 -5.69 17.27 -15.93
N ILE A 167 -4.74 16.34 -15.75
CA ILE A 167 -3.35 16.65 -15.41
C ILE A 167 -2.75 17.60 -16.46
N LYS A 168 -3.00 17.37 -17.76
CA LYS A 168 -2.50 18.24 -18.84
C LYS A 168 -2.96 19.69 -18.71
N GLN A 169 -4.13 19.94 -18.11
CA GLN A 169 -4.67 21.29 -17.95
C GLN A 169 -4.04 22.05 -16.78
N LYS A 170 -3.60 21.36 -15.72
CA LYS A 170 -2.96 21.96 -14.53
C LYS A 170 -1.70 21.18 -14.11
N PRO A 171 -0.66 21.11 -14.95
CA PRO A 171 0.45 20.17 -14.75
C PRO A 171 1.36 20.54 -13.56
N PHE A 172 1.45 21.81 -13.19
CA PHE A 172 2.41 22.28 -12.17
C PHE A 172 1.89 22.16 -10.74
N LEU A 173 0.66 22.61 -10.49
CA LEU A 173 0.06 22.70 -9.16
C LEU A 173 -1.15 21.77 -8.94
N GLY A 174 -1.67 21.13 -10.00
CA GLY A 174 -2.81 20.22 -9.89
C GLY A 174 -4.10 20.94 -9.45
N TYR A 175 -4.95 20.20 -8.74
CA TYR A 175 -6.32 20.59 -8.38
C TYR A 175 -6.53 20.78 -6.86
N GLY A 176 -5.50 20.57 -6.05
CA GLY A 176 -5.57 20.59 -4.59
C GLY A 176 -5.64 19.18 -4.00
N LEU A 177 -5.04 19.01 -2.81
CA LEU A 177 -4.91 17.71 -2.14
C LEU A 177 -6.28 17.06 -1.87
N ASN A 178 -6.50 15.85 -2.42
CA ASN A 178 -7.76 15.10 -2.33
C ASN A 178 -8.99 15.82 -2.93
N ALA A 179 -8.80 16.93 -3.67
CA ALA A 179 -9.91 17.75 -4.13
C ALA A 179 -10.57 17.18 -5.39
N PHE A 180 -9.77 16.70 -6.35
CA PHE A 180 -10.26 16.31 -7.68
C PHE A 180 -11.38 15.25 -7.61
N TRP A 181 -11.10 14.11 -6.97
CA TRP A 181 -12.09 13.04 -6.83
C TRP A 181 -13.14 13.30 -5.74
N SER A 182 -12.99 14.34 -4.93
CA SER A 182 -14.03 14.75 -3.97
C SER A 182 -15.06 15.71 -4.58
N TYR A 183 -14.66 16.45 -5.61
CA TYR A 183 -15.51 17.45 -6.25
C TYR A 183 -16.61 16.82 -7.11
N ILE A 184 -17.85 17.23 -6.88
CA ILE A 184 -19.04 16.61 -7.47
C ILE A 184 -19.06 16.69 -9.00
N ASN A 185 -18.56 17.78 -9.58
CA ASN A 185 -18.61 17.98 -11.02
C ASN A 185 -17.71 16.96 -11.74
N TYR A 186 -16.48 16.75 -11.29
CA TYR A 186 -15.58 15.78 -11.91
C TYR A 186 -16.09 14.35 -11.79
N LYS A 187 -16.66 14.00 -10.63
CA LYS A 187 -17.34 12.70 -10.43
C LYS A 187 -18.52 12.51 -11.38
N LYS A 188 -19.38 13.53 -11.54
CA LYS A 188 -20.53 13.47 -12.46
C LYS A 188 -20.08 13.34 -13.91
N THR A 189 -19.09 14.12 -14.34
CA THR A 189 -18.53 14.03 -15.70
C THR A 189 -17.94 12.64 -15.97
N PHE A 190 -17.19 12.08 -15.02
CA PHE A 190 -16.66 10.72 -15.16
C PHE A 190 -17.79 9.69 -15.27
N PHE A 191 -18.79 9.77 -14.39
CA PHE A 191 -19.95 8.87 -14.41
C PHE A 191 -20.73 8.97 -15.72
N SER A 192 -20.95 10.17 -16.27
CA SER A 192 -21.65 10.32 -17.55
C SER A 192 -20.89 9.71 -18.72
N LEU A 193 -19.55 9.67 -18.66
CA LEU A 193 -18.73 9.12 -19.73
C LEU A 193 -18.56 7.60 -19.64
N TYR A 194 -18.45 7.05 -18.43
CA TYR A 194 -18.06 5.66 -18.22
C TYR A 194 -19.08 4.81 -17.46
N GLY A 195 -20.12 5.41 -16.89
CA GLY A 195 -21.26 4.71 -16.28
C GLY A 195 -21.01 4.10 -14.90
N PHE A 196 -19.89 4.43 -14.24
CA PHE A 196 -19.59 3.98 -12.87
C PHE A 196 -18.94 5.08 -12.04
N SER A 197 -19.06 4.96 -10.72
CA SER A 197 -18.50 5.92 -9.77
C SER A 197 -17.08 5.53 -9.34
N VAL A 198 -16.28 6.54 -9.04
CA VAL A 198 -14.89 6.36 -8.61
C VAL A 198 -14.57 7.36 -7.50
N SER A 199 -13.72 6.95 -6.57
CA SER A 199 -13.32 7.76 -5.41
C SER A 199 -11.85 8.21 -5.46
N HIS A 200 -11.02 7.58 -6.30
CA HIS A 200 -9.62 7.94 -6.50
C HIS A 200 -9.06 7.32 -7.80
N SER A 201 -7.87 7.75 -8.22
CA SER A 201 -7.25 7.26 -9.47
C SER A 201 -6.81 5.78 -9.44
N HIS A 202 -6.84 5.13 -8.26
CA HIS A 202 -6.33 3.76 -8.05
C HIS A 202 -4.88 3.58 -8.53
N ASN A 203 -4.13 4.68 -8.48
CA ASN A 203 -2.71 4.80 -8.74
C ASN A 203 -2.30 6.09 -8.04
N GLY A 204 -1.60 5.96 -6.91
CA GLY A 204 -1.23 7.11 -6.10
C GLY A 204 -0.26 8.05 -6.80
N TYR A 205 0.53 7.59 -7.79
CA TYR A 205 1.40 8.49 -8.55
C TYR A 205 0.61 9.42 -9.47
N ILE A 206 -0.41 8.89 -10.15
CA ILE A 206 -1.37 9.71 -10.92
C ILE A 206 -2.11 10.64 -9.97
N ASN A 207 -2.54 10.15 -8.80
CA ASN A 207 -3.25 10.95 -7.81
C ASN A 207 -2.39 12.10 -7.28
N LEU A 208 -1.09 11.87 -7.01
CA LEU A 208 -0.16 12.91 -6.57
C LEU A 208 -0.02 14.04 -7.60
N ILE A 209 0.08 13.70 -8.88
CA ILE A 209 0.16 14.71 -9.93
C ILE A 209 -1.18 15.43 -10.10
N LEU A 210 -2.31 14.73 -10.01
CA LEU A 210 -3.63 15.38 -10.00
C LEU A 210 -3.78 16.36 -8.84
N ASP A 211 -3.35 15.96 -7.64
CA ASP A 211 -3.54 16.74 -6.42
C ASP A 211 -2.65 17.99 -6.38
N GLY A 212 -1.37 17.86 -6.71
CA GLY A 212 -0.36 18.91 -6.49
C GLY A 212 0.60 19.13 -7.66
N GLY A 213 0.29 18.55 -8.81
CA GLY A 213 1.10 18.64 -10.03
C GLY A 213 2.47 17.99 -9.90
N ILE A 214 3.30 18.28 -10.90
CA ILE A 214 4.68 17.77 -10.97
C ILE A 214 5.54 18.30 -9.82
N ILE A 215 5.20 19.45 -9.24
CA ILE A 215 5.93 20.03 -8.10
C ILE A 215 5.76 19.14 -6.86
N MET A 216 4.52 18.82 -6.47
CA MET A 216 4.28 17.93 -5.33
C MET A 216 4.87 16.55 -5.58
N PHE A 217 4.71 16.01 -6.78
CA PHE A 217 5.30 14.73 -7.16
C PHE A 217 6.82 14.73 -6.99
N ALA A 218 7.52 15.74 -7.53
CA ALA A 218 8.97 15.85 -7.45
C ALA A 218 9.45 15.95 -6.00
N LEU A 219 8.81 16.78 -5.18
CA LEU A 219 9.17 16.94 -3.76
C LEU A 219 9.02 15.63 -2.98
N ILE A 220 7.93 14.90 -3.20
CA ILE A 220 7.70 13.61 -2.53
C ILE A 220 8.72 12.57 -3.00
N MET A 221 9.00 12.49 -4.31
CA MET A 221 10.01 11.55 -4.82
C MET A 221 11.40 11.88 -4.30
N LEU A 222 11.78 13.16 -4.23
CA LEU A 222 13.05 13.60 -3.65
C LEU A 222 13.16 13.21 -2.17
N LEU A 223 12.09 13.41 -1.39
CA LEU A 223 12.04 12.98 0.02
C LEU A 223 12.26 11.46 0.14
N ILE A 224 11.56 10.68 -0.68
CA ILE A 224 11.67 9.21 -0.68
C ILE A 224 13.09 8.76 -1.05
N ILE A 225 13.70 9.39 -2.07
CA ILE A 225 15.08 9.09 -2.47
C ILE A 225 16.04 9.40 -1.32
N LYS A 226 15.90 10.55 -0.66
CA LYS A 226 16.76 10.94 0.47
C LYS A 226 16.63 9.98 1.67
N ILE A 227 15.41 9.54 1.96
CA ILE A 227 15.15 8.52 2.99
C ILE A 227 15.83 7.20 2.62
N MET A 228 15.66 6.75 1.38
CA MET A 228 16.28 5.50 0.89
C MET A 228 17.81 5.57 0.90
N GLU A 229 18.41 6.70 0.48
CA GLU A 229 19.85 6.94 0.55
C GLU A 229 20.38 6.87 1.99
N PHE A 230 19.67 7.50 2.93
CA PHE A 230 20.05 7.49 4.34
C PHE A 230 20.04 6.08 4.94
N TYR A 231 18.97 5.32 4.72
CA TYR A 231 18.84 3.98 5.30
C TYR A 231 19.65 2.92 4.58
N LYS A 232 20.03 3.12 3.32
CA LYS A 232 20.81 2.16 2.51
C LYS A 232 22.10 1.70 3.18
N ASN A 233 22.80 2.60 3.86
CA ASN A 233 24.05 2.29 4.55
C ASN A 233 23.83 1.72 5.97
N LYS A 234 22.60 1.78 6.49
CA LYS A 234 22.21 1.34 7.83
C LYS A 234 21.40 0.03 7.83
N ILE A 235 21.20 -0.62 6.67
CA ILE A 235 20.41 -1.86 6.52
C ILE A 235 20.94 -3.04 7.36
N SER A 236 22.18 -2.99 7.86
CA SER A 236 22.69 -3.96 8.84
C SER A 236 21.87 -3.95 10.12
N ASP A 237 21.28 -2.82 10.50
CA ASP A 237 20.33 -2.70 11.61
C ASP A 237 18.92 -3.18 11.21
N LEU A 238 18.25 -3.89 12.13
CA LEU A 238 16.95 -4.51 11.87
C LEU A 238 15.84 -3.47 11.71
N TYR A 239 15.93 -2.33 12.40
CA TYR A 239 14.93 -1.26 12.26
C TYR A 239 15.06 -0.56 10.91
N SER A 240 16.28 -0.20 10.52
CA SER A 240 16.58 0.36 9.19
C SER A 240 16.12 -0.58 8.06
N LEU A 241 16.38 -1.88 8.20
CA LEU A 241 15.87 -2.88 7.26
C LEU A 241 14.33 -2.90 7.22
N THR A 242 13.68 -2.84 8.38
CA THR A 242 12.21 -2.83 8.47
C THR A 242 11.65 -1.60 7.76
N ILE A 243 12.25 -0.43 7.95
CA ILE A 243 11.85 0.82 7.28
C ILE A 243 11.98 0.69 5.76
N VAL A 244 13.11 0.21 5.24
CA VAL A 244 13.34 0.07 3.80
C VAL A 244 12.36 -0.92 3.16
N ILE A 245 12.12 -2.06 3.81
CA ILE A 245 11.15 -3.06 3.34
C ILE A 245 9.73 -2.48 3.33
N SER A 246 9.32 -1.81 4.42
CA SER A 246 8.00 -1.20 4.52
C SER A 246 7.81 -0.04 3.53
N LEU A 247 8.86 0.77 3.26
CA LEU A 247 8.83 1.80 2.22
C LEU A 247 8.71 1.20 0.83
N GLY A 248 9.50 0.17 0.52
CA GLY A 248 9.39 -0.55 -0.75
C GLY A 248 7.98 -1.10 -0.96
N TYR A 249 7.38 -1.64 0.11
CA TYR A 249 6.00 -2.12 0.07
C TYR A 249 5.00 -1.00 -0.23
N ILE A 250 5.07 0.13 0.49
CA ILE A 250 4.17 1.27 0.27
C ILE A 250 4.31 1.81 -1.15
N LEU A 251 5.52 1.90 -1.68
CA LEU A 251 5.77 2.33 -3.06
C LEU A 251 5.15 1.38 -4.08
N SER A 252 5.35 0.07 -3.92
CA SER A 252 4.75 -0.93 -4.81
C SER A 252 3.23 -0.94 -4.74
N GLU A 253 2.65 -0.79 -3.55
CA GLU A 253 1.20 -0.69 -3.42
C GLU A 253 0.65 0.60 -4.02
N ASN A 254 1.42 1.70 -3.97
CA ASN A 254 1.01 2.99 -4.50
C ASN A 254 0.85 3.00 -6.03
N LEU A 255 1.35 2.00 -6.74
CA LEU A 255 1.03 1.80 -8.16
C LEU A 255 -0.44 1.41 -8.38
N PHE A 256 -1.04 0.75 -7.39
CA PHE A 256 -2.37 0.13 -7.51
C PHE A 256 -3.42 0.77 -6.60
N GLU A 257 -2.99 1.56 -5.63
CA GLU A 257 -3.86 2.26 -4.69
C GLU A 257 -3.29 3.65 -4.38
N SER A 258 -4.13 4.60 -3.97
CA SER A 258 -3.68 5.94 -3.58
C SER A 258 -3.29 5.97 -2.10
N CYS A 259 -2.04 5.60 -1.80
CA CYS A 259 -1.58 5.29 -0.43
C CYS A 259 -0.52 6.24 0.13
N LEU A 260 0.33 6.85 -0.71
CA LEU A 260 1.49 7.63 -0.21
C LEU A 260 1.09 8.82 0.67
N VAL A 261 0.04 9.54 0.29
CA VAL A 261 -0.45 10.72 1.01
C VAL A 261 -1.91 10.49 1.41
N ASN A 262 -2.09 9.57 2.36
CA ASN A 262 -3.40 9.21 2.90
C ASN A 262 -3.31 9.11 4.43
N SER A 263 -4.42 9.35 5.13
CA SER A 263 -4.50 9.27 6.59
C SER A 263 -3.95 7.96 7.15
N SER A 264 -4.15 6.85 6.45
CA SER A 264 -3.65 5.53 6.86
C SER A 264 -2.12 5.37 6.87
N THR A 265 -1.38 6.21 6.15
CA THR A 265 0.09 6.11 6.02
C THR A 265 0.84 7.26 6.70
N TYR A 266 0.17 8.31 7.17
CA TYR A 266 0.80 9.43 7.89
C TYR A 266 1.57 8.99 9.14
N ILE A 267 1.03 8.04 9.91
CA ILE A 267 1.73 7.51 11.09
C ILE A 267 3.07 6.86 10.73
N PHE A 268 3.17 6.28 9.54
CA PHE A 268 4.40 5.68 9.05
C PHE A 268 5.44 6.74 8.69
N TRP A 269 5.04 7.83 8.03
CA TRP A 269 5.91 8.97 7.75
C TRP A 269 6.46 9.61 9.02
N VAL A 270 5.62 9.81 10.04
CA VAL A 270 6.04 10.36 11.34
C VAL A 270 7.12 9.48 11.97
N VAL A 271 6.97 8.16 11.91
CA VAL A 271 7.96 7.24 12.51
C VAL A 271 9.27 7.23 11.73
N ILE A 272 9.23 7.30 10.40
CA ILE A 272 10.44 7.43 9.59
C ILE A 272 11.17 8.71 9.95
N SER A 273 10.47 9.84 9.99
CA SER A 273 11.06 11.13 10.33
C SER A 273 11.66 11.14 11.73
N TYR A 274 10.95 10.59 12.72
CA TYR A 274 11.46 10.45 14.09
C TYR A 274 12.74 9.61 14.15
N TYR A 275 12.75 8.46 13.47
CA TYR A 275 13.91 7.57 13.45
C TYR A 275 15.09 8.16 12.66
N TYR A 276 14.81 8.96 11.64
CA TYR A 276 15.83 9.73 10.92
C TYR A 276 16.51 10.74 11.84
N CYS A 277 15.75 11.49 12.66
CA CYS A 277 16.30 12.45 13.61
C CYS A 277 17.22 11.79 14.65
N LEU A 278 16.78 10.70 15.28
CA LEU A 278 17.59 9.98 16.27
C LEU A 278 18.95 9.52 15.71
N TYR A 279 18.98 9.06 14.46
CA TYR A 279 20.19 8.55 13.82
C TYR A 279 21.05 9.61 13.13
N LYS A 280 20.62 10.87 13.15
CA LYS A 280 21.40 12.01 12.66
C LYS A 280 22.24 12.60 13.80
N GLU A 281 21.83 12.38 15.05
CA GLU A 281 22.52 12.84 16.25
C GLU A 281 23.66 11.88 16.71
N GLU A 282 23.76 10.69 16.09
CA GLU A 282 24.87 9.74 16.20
C GLU A 282 25.87 9.87 15.04
#